data_AF-A0A257LNK8-F1
#
_entry.id   AF-A0A257LNK8-F1
#
_cell.length_a   1.000
_cell.length_b   1.000
_cell.length_c   1.000
_cell.angle_alpha   90.00
_cell.angle_beta   90.00
_cell.angle_gamma   90.00
#
_symmetry.space_group_name_H-M   'P 1'
#
loop_
_entity.id
_entity.type
_entity.pdbx_description
1 polymer ?
#
loop_
_entity_poly.entity_id
_entity_poly.type
_entity_poly.pdbx_seq_one_letter_code
_entity_poly.pdbx_strand_id
1 'polypeptide(L)'
;MAGSVRPVARLQAQGVPVAQQNELVRADLVARYRKFGLEALMPEQPLDLRTDQLFPGRAGMLAGLGRIERHRAEVVALEGGQAQLSDGSAVAVDVVLWGTGYRTDLSYFANPQLAAVTGVNELARRCGCVFRSLDEPDLYFPAVGLEGYGATSWNFAIMARSVMSHICGQAQLDLEPLPYRLNHLEMVRYLARVDPASFGGVDADACCRALGLGTPDDQPYPLPEVAAPAQVAVSG
;
A
#
# COMPACT_ATOMS: atom_id res chain seq x y z
N MET A 1 -15.56 -10.81 -3.79
CA MET A 1 -15.14 -9.45 -3.36
C MET A 1 -14.73 -8.56 -4.57
N ALA A 2 -15.58 -8.38 -5.58
CA ALA A 2 -15.09 -7.98 -6.92
C ALA A 2 -14.73 -6.49 -7.09
N GLY A 3 -13.54 -6.21 -7.66
CA GLY A 3 -13.09 -4.88 -8.12
C GLY A 3 -12.79 -3.82 -7.06
N SER A 4 -12.98 -4.15 -5.78
CA SER A 4 -12.95 -3.21 -4.67
C SER A 4 -12.05 -3.71 -3.56
N VAL A 5 -11.26 -2.80 -2.97
CA VAL A 5 -10.45 -3.04 -1.76
C VAL A 5 -11.32 -3.16 -0.51
N ARG A 6 -12.59 -2.76 -0.58
CA ARG A 6 -13.51 -2.60 0.56
C ARG A 6 -13.79 -3.90 1.31
N PRO A 7 -13.94 -5.07 0.67
CA PRO A 7 -14.14 -6.30 1.42
C PRO A 7 -12.92 -6.69 2.28
N VAL A 8 -11.70 -6.43 1.81
CA VAL A 8 -10.47 -6.63 2.62
C VAL A 8 -10.44 -5.65 3.78
N ALA A 9 -10.74 -4.37 3.52
CA ALA A 9 -10.87 -3.37 4.58
C ALA A 9 -11.94 -3.74 5.62
N ARG A 10 -13.06 -4.38 5.23
CA ARG A 10 -14.06 -4.90 6.18
C ARG A 10 -13.52 -6.04 7.03
N LEU A 11 -12.74 -6.97 6.46
CA LEU A 11 -12.08 -8.04 7.25
C LEU A 11 -11.13 -7.44 8.29
N GLN A 12 -10.34 -6.44 7.90
CA GLN A 12 -9.46 -5.70 8.81
C GLN A 12 -10.26 -4.99 9.91
N ALA A 13 -11.34 -4.31 9.53
CA ALA A 13 -12.24 -3.64 10.46
C ALA A 13 -13.05 -4.59 11.34
N GLN A 14 -13.11 -5.87 11.02
CA GLN A 14 -13.67 -6.91 11.87
C GLN A 14 -12.61 -7.57 12.77
N GLY A 15 -11.33 -7.19 12.64
CA GLY A 15 -10.23 -7.76 13.41
C GLY A 15 -9.84 -9.18 12.97
N VAL A 16 -10.18 -9.58 11.73
CA VAL A 16 -9.78 -10.87 11.18
C VAL A 16 -8.24 -10.94 11.14
N PRO A 17 -7.59 -12.00 11.66
CA PRO A 17 -6.14 -12.12 11.59
C PRO A 17 -5.63 -12.09 10.15
N VAL A 18 -4.53 -11.40 9.89
CA VAL A 18 -3.99 -11.24 8.52
C VAL A 18 -3.64 -12.57 7.83
N ALA A 19 -3.25 -13.62 8.55
CA ALA A 19 -3.09 -14.95 7.96
C ALA A 19 -4.41 -15.49 7.37
N GLN A 20 -5.53 -15.25 8.05
CA GLN A 20 -6.87 -15.59 7.55
C GLN A 20 -7.30 -14.64 6.43
N GLN A 21 -6.93 -13.35 6.49
CA GLN A 21 -7.16 -12.42 5.38
C GLN A 21 -6.42 -12.88 4.10
N ASN A 22 -5.13 -13.24 4.22
CA ASN A 22 -4.32 -13.77 3.11
C ASN A 22 -5.01 -14.99 2.47
N GLU A 23 -5.48 -15.95 3.27
CA GLU A 23 -6.17 -17.14 2.77
C GLU A 23 -7.49 -16.81 2.05
N LEU A 24 -8.31 -15.91 2.60
CA LEU A 24 -9.57 -15.50 1.99
C LEU A 24 -9.35 -14.75 0.67
N VAL A 25 -8.38 -13.83 0.63
CA VAL A 25 -8.01 -13.09 -0.58
C VAL A 25 -7.43 -14.03 -1.63
N ARG A 26 -6.55 -14.95 -1.24
CA ARG A 26 -5.95 -15.96 -2.11
C ARG A 26 -7.02 -16.87 -2.72
N ALA A 27 -7.93 -17.40 -1.91
CA ALA A 27 -9.02 -18.27 -2.40
C ALA A 27 -9.90 -17.55 -3.43
N ASP A 28 -10.27 -16.29 -3.14
CA ASP A 28 -11.04 -15.46 -4.06
C ASP A 28 -10.23 -15.11 -5.34
N LEU A 29 -8.92 -14.85 -5.25
CA LEU A 29 -8.04 -14.64 -6.41
C LEU A 29 -7.97 -15.89 -7.31
N VAL A 30 -7.75 -17.06 -6.72
CA VAL A 30 -7.72 -18.36 -7.44
C VAL A 30 -9.05 -18.60 -8.16
N ALA A 31 -10.18 -18.41 -7.47
CA ALA A 31 -11.50 -18.60 -8.07
C ALA A 31 -11.73 -17.65 -9.26
N ARG A 32 -11.28 -16.38 -9.17
CA ARG A 32 -11.38 -15.43 -10.28
C ARG A 32 -10.49 -15.82 -11.44
N TYR A 33 -9.24 -16.17 -11.19
CA TYR A 33 -8.32 -16.54 -12.26
C TYR A 33 -8.86 -17.74 -13.02
N ARG A 34 -9.38 -18.75 -12.31
CA ARG A 34 -10.07 -19.89 -12.93
C ARG A 34 -11.27 -19.47 -13.78
N LYS A 35 -12.13 -18.58 -13.26
CA LYS A 35 -13.29 -18.06 -14.00
C LYS A 35 -12.90 -17.40 -15.33
N PHE A 36 -11.72 -16.78 -15.41
CA PHE A 36 -11.26 -16.04 -16.58
C PHE A 36 -10.20 -16.80 -17.41
N GLY A 37 -9.88 -18.05 -17.08
CA GLY A 37 -8.82 -18.80 -17.78
C GLY A 37 -7.44 -18.12 -17.64
N LEU A 38 -7.10 -17.67 -16.44
CA LEU A 38 -5.88 -16.94 -16.11
C LEU A 38 -4.93 -17.74 -15.22
N GLU A 39 -5.18 -19.02 -14.97
CA GLU A 39 -4.42 -19.83 -14.01
C GLU A 39 -2.92 -19.85 -14.32
N ALA A 40 -2.54 -19.78 -15.60
CA ALA A 40 -1.14 -19.70 -16.03
C ALA A 40 -0.42 -18.41 -15.58
N LEU A 41 -1.16 -17.36 -15.23
CA LEU A 41 -0.64 -16.08 -14.73
C LEU A 41 -0.69 -15.98 -13.20
N MET A 42 -1.11 -17.04 -12.50
CA MET A 42 -1.14 -17.02 -11.04
C MET A 42 0.29 -16.80 -10.51
N PRO A 43 0.48 -15.92 -9.51
CA PRO A 43 1.76 -15.82 -8.83
C PRO A 43 2.21 -17.19 -8.31
N GLU A 44 3.50 -17.48 -8.48
CA GLU A 44 4.09 -18.76 -8.03
C GLU A 44 4.16 -18.83 -6.50
N GLN A 45 4.36 -17.68 -5.86
CA GLN A 45 4.42 -17.55 -4.42
C GLN A 45 3.02 -17.29 -3.84
N PRO A 46 2.72 -17.79 -2.62
CA PRO A 46 1.53 -17.39 -1.90
C PRO A 46 1.49 -15.89 -1.66
N LEU A 47 0.30 -15.31 -1.77
CA LEU A 47 0.04 -13.92 -1.42
C LEU A 47 0.32 -13.66 0.06
N ASP A 48 1.05 -12.57 0.35
CA ASP A 48 1.11 -11.97 1.69
C ASP A 48 0.76 -10.47 1.65
N LEU A 49 -0.38 -10.11 2.25
CA LEU A 49 -0.85 -8.72 2.34
C LEU A 49 0.16 -7.78 3.02
N ARG A 50 1.04 -8.31 3.87
CA ARG A 50 2.08 -7.53 4.56
C ARG A 50 3.18 -6.99 3.64
N THR A 51 3.44 -7.68 2.54
CA THR A 51 4.58 -7.40 1.65
C THR A 51 4.13 -7.07 0.22
N ASP A 52 3.02 -7.65 -0.22
CA ASP A 52 2.58 -7.58 -1.60
C ASP A 52 1.66 -6.39 -1.83
N GLN A 53 1.92 -5.67 -2.92
CA GLN A 53 0.96 -4.70 -3.44
C GLN A 53 0.14 -5.38 -4.52
N LEU A 54 -1.10 -5.75 -4.18
CA LEU A 54 -2.04 -6.23 -5.16
C LEU A 54 -2.94 -5.09 -5.64
N PHE A 55 -2.89 -4.82 -6.93
CA PHE A 55 -3.86 -3.97 -7.58
C PHE A 55 -5.00 -4.84 -8.12
N PRO A 56 -6.22 -4.75 -7.57
CA PRO A 56 -7.33 -5.49 -8.15
C PRO A 56 -7.58 -4.96 -9.57
N GLY A 57 -7.53 -5.86 -10.56
CA GLY A 57 -7.91 -5.53 -11.92
C GLY A 57 -9.29 -4.89 -11.95
N ARG A 58 -9.41 -3.71 -12.57
CA ARG A 58 -10.69 -3.00 -12.70
C ARG A 58 -11.64 -3.83 -13.58
N ALA A 59 -12.93 -3.76 -13.30
CA ALA A 59 -13.95 -4.54 -14.03
C ALA A 59 -13.86 -4.37 -15.56
N GLY A 60 -13.56 -3.15 -16.03
CA GLY A 60 -13.35 -2.88 -17.46
C GLY A 60 -12.13 -3.59 -18.05
N MET A 61 -11.01 -3.65 -17.32
CA MET A 61 -9.82 -4.40 -17.76
C MET A 61 -10.12 -5.89 -17.87
N LEU A 62 -10.85 -6.43 -16.89
CA LEU A 62 -11.23 -7.85 -16.88
C LEU A 62 -12.21 -8.20 -18.01
N ALA A 63 -13.11 -7.29 -18.39
CA ALA A 63 -14.08 -7.51 -19.46
C ALA A 63 -13.42 -7.64 -20.85
N GLY A 64 -12.29 -6.96 -21.07
CA GLY A 64 -11.53 -7.03 -22.33
C GLY A 64 -10.48 -8.15 -22.37
N LEU A 65 -10.24 -8.82 -21.24
CA LEU A 65 -9.08 -9.68 -21.07
C LEU A 65 -9.05 -10.89 -22.02
N GLY A 66 -10.21 -11.43 -22.38
CA GLY A 66 -10.33 -12.52 -23.35
C GLY A 66 -9.94 -12.14 -24.78
N ARG A 67 -9.81 -10.84 -25.09
CA ARG A 67 -9.38 -10.33 -26.41
C ARG A 67 -7.86 -10.15 -26.51
N ILE A 68 -7.14 -10.36 -25.40
CA ILE A 68 -5.70 -10.17 -25.33
C ILE A 68 -5.06 -11.56 -25.41
N GLU A 69 -4.27 -11.78 -26.46
CA GLU A 69 -3.35 -12.92 -26.52
C GLU A 69 -2.29 -12.75 -25.44
N ARG A 70 -2.03 -13.82 -24.69
CA ARG A 70 -1.21 -13.80 -23.47
C ARG A 70 -0.13 -14.86 -23.59
N HIS A 71 1.10 -14.45 -23.35
CA HIS A 71 2.27 -15.32 -23.36
C HIS A 71 2.89 -15.35 -21.97
N ARG A 72 3.23 -16.55 -21.47
CA ARG A 72 4.03 -16.72 -20.25
C ARG A 72 5.50 -16.89 -20.66
N ALA A 73 6.10 -15.81 -21.15
CA ALA A 73 7.47 -15.76 -21.60
C ALA A 73 8.03 -14.34 -21.48
N GLU A 74 9.35 -14.19 -21.44
CA GLU A 74 10.02 -12.89 -21.44
C GLU A 74 10.27 -12.41 -22.87
N VAL A 75 10.18 -11.11 -23.11
CA VAL A 75 10.62 -10.51 -24.37
C VAL A 75 12.15 -10.45 -24.36
N VAL A 76 12.80 -11.24 -25.20
CA VAL A 76 14.27 -11.32 -25.27
C VAL A 76 14.85 -10.38 -26.33
N ALA A 77 14.09 -10.09 -27.40
CA ALA A 77 14.50 -9.16 -28.45
C ALA A 77 13.28 -8.52 -29.15
N LEU A 78 13.48 -7.32 -29.69
CA LEU A 78 12.52 -6.62 -30.56
C LEU A 78 13.22 -6.30 -31.88
N GLU A 79 12.89 -7.01 -32.95
CA GLU A 79 13.60 -6.92 -34.23
C GLU A 79 12.63 -7.04 -35.40
N GLY A 80 12.74 -6.13 -36.39
CA GLY A 80 11.98 -6.22 -37.64
C GLY A 80 10.46 -6.26 -37.47
N GLY A 81 9.90 -5.61 -36.44
CA GLY A 81 8.46 -5.65 -36.13
C GLY A 81 8.02 -6.95 -35.44
N GLN A 82 8.94 -7.70 -34.84
CA GLN A 82 8.66 -8.91 -34.07
C GLN A 82 9.19 -8.79 -32.65
N ALA A 83 8.43 -9.31 -31.69
CA ALA A 83 8.91 -9.62 -30.35
C ALA A 83 9.30 -11.10 -30.29
N GLN A 84 10.58 -11.36 -30.04
CA GLN A 84 11.08 -12.70 -29.77
C GLN A 84 10.89 -13.00 -28.28
N LEU A 85 10.32 -14.17 -27.98
CA LEU A 85 10.00 -14.58 -26.62
C LEU A 85 10.94 -15.69 -26.13
N SER A 86 11.12 -15.78 -24.82
CA SER A 86 12.04 -16.73 -24.17
C SER A 86 11.68 -18.21 -24.39
N ASP A 87 10.47 -18.51 -24.83
CA ASP A 87 10.03 -19.86 -25.22
C ASP A 87 10.34 -20.20 -26.69
N GLY A 88 11.02 -19.30 -27.40
CA GLY A 88 11.40 -19.43 -28.81
C GLY A 88 10.30 -18.99 -29.78
N SER A 89 9.12 -18.58 -29.30
CA SER A 89 8.08 -18.03 -30.16
C SER A 89 8.37 -16.58 -30.59
N ALA A 90 7.72 -16.15 -31.66
CA ALA A 90 7.81 -14.79 -32.17
C ALA A 90 6.41 -14.24 -32.45
N VAL A 91 6.19 -12.98 -32.07
CA VAL A 91 4.90 -12.29 -32.19
C VAL A 91 5.09 -11.00 -32.98
N ALA A 92 4.28 -10.79 -34.01
CA ALA A 92 4.27 -9.54 -34.76
C ALA A 92 3.72 -8.39 -33.90
N VAL A 93 4.44 -7.28 -33.85
CA VAL A 93 4.07 -6.11 -33.04
C VAL A 93 4.31 -4.81 -33.79
N ASP A 94 3.29 -3.95 -33.82
CA ASP A 94 3.40 -2.58 -34.33
C ASP A 94 3.72 -1.58 -33.21
N VAL A 95 3.28 -1.90 -31.98
CA VAL A 95 3.41 -1.04 -30.80
C VAL A 95 3.73 -1.91 -29.58
N VAL A 96 4.69 -1.46 -28.77
CA VAL A 96 5.03 -2.07 -27.49
C VAL A 96 4.72 -1.09 -26.35
N LEU A 97 3.95 -1.54 -25.37
CA LEU A 97 3.65 -0.80 -24.15
C LEU A 97 4.27 -1.52 -22.95
N TRP A 98 5.27 -0.90 -22.32
CA TRP A 98 5.95 -1.46 -21.14
C TRP A 98 5.16 -1.17 -19.87
N GLY A 99 4.32 -2.13 -19.46
CA GLY A 99 3.60 -2.10 -18.18
C GLY A 99 4.40 -2.66 -17.01
N THR A 100 5.71 -2.42 -16.94
CA THR A 100 6.64 -3.07 -16.00
C THR A 100 6.72 -2.40 -14.62
N GLY A 101 5.88 -1.41 -14.35
CA GLY A 101 5.82 -0.69 -13.09
C GLY A 101 6.80 0.48 -13.01
N TYR A 102 7.12 0.89 -11.78
CA TYR A 102 7.94 2.06 -11.49
C TYR A 102 9.01 1.74 -10.46
N ARG A 103 10.14 2.46 -10.52
CA ARG A 103 11.16 2.49 -9.45
C ARG A 103 11.11 3.84 -8.74
N THR A 104 11.66 3.87 -7.53
CA THR A 104 11.89 5.13 -6.83
C THR A 104 13.21 5.74 -7.33
N ASP A 105 13.21 7.03 -7.63
CA ASP A 105 14.44 7.79 -7.86
C ASP A 105 14.58 8.83 -6.74
N LEU A 106 15.56 8.60 -5.87
CA LEU A 106 15.91 9.49 -4.75
C LEU A 106 17.29 10.14 -4.96
N SER A 107 17.86 10.08 -6.17
CA SER A 107 19.22 10.57 -6.48
C SER A 107 19.43 12.06 -6.24
N TYR A 108 18.34 12.81 -6.04
CA TYR A 108 18.37 14.22 -5.68
C TYR A 108 18.77 14.48 -4.21
N PHE A 109 18.79 13.47 -3.33
CA PHE A 109 19.29 13.63 -1.96
C PHE A 109 20.83 13.66 -1.92
N ALA A 110 21.40 14.56 -1.12
CA ALA A 110 22.85 14.60 -0.88
C ALA A 110 23.34 13.40 -0.06
N ASN A 111 22.47 12.81 0.76
CA ASN A 111 22.80 11.62 1.54
C ASN A 111 22.92 10.39 0.61
N PRO A 112 24.10 9.76 0.51
CA PRO A 112 24.35 8.68 -0.45
C PRO A 112 23.54 7.42 -0.14
N GLN A 113 23.17 7.18 1.13
CA GLN A 113 22.38 6.02 1.50
C GLN A 113 20.92 6.15 1.05
N LEU A 114 20.36 7.36 1.11
CA LEU A 114 19.03 7.66 0.58
C LEU A 114 19.04 7.72 -0.95
N ALA A 115 20.06 8.34 -1.55
CA ALA A 115 20.20 8.46 -3.00
C ALA A 115 20.29 7.10 -3.72
N ALA A 116 20.84 6.09 -3.03
CA ALA A 116 20.95 4.73 -3.55
C ALA A 116 19.63 3.94 -3.52
N VAL A 117 18.59 4.44 -2.84
CA VAL A 117 17.31 3.72 -2.71
C VAL A 117 16.57 3.71 -4.04
N THR A 118 16.18 2.52 -4.49
CA THR A 118 15.51 2.34 -5.79
C THR A 118 14.12 1.73 -5.72
N GLY A 119 13.64 1.43 -4.51
CA GLY A 119 12.33 0.82 -4.31
C GLY A 119 11.68 1.18 -2.97
N VAL A 120 10.35 1.14 -2.96
CA VAL A 120 9.56 1.50 -1.77
C VAL A 120 9.80 0.57 -0.57
N ASN A 121 10.07 -0.72 -0.79
CA ASN A 121 10.38 -1.67 0.28
C ASN A 121 11.74 -1.41 0.92
N GLU A 122 12.71 -0.99 0.11
CA GLU A 122 14.01 -0.55 0.59
C GLU A 122 13.84 0.73 1.41
N LEU A 123 13.11 1.72 0.89
CA LEU A 123 12.81 2.96 1.62
C LEU A 123 12.11 2.72 2.96
N ALA A 124 11.14 1.80 3.00
CA ALA A 124 10.41 1.45 4.22
C ALA A 124 11.35 0.93 5.34
N ARG A 125 12.37 0.12 5.00
CA ARG A 125 13.35 -0.39 5.97
C ARG A 125 14.26 0.70 6.54
N ARG A 126 14.33 1.85 5.87
CA ARG A 126 15.08 3.03 6.30
C ARG A 126 14.19 4.03 7.04
N CYS A 127 12.99 3.62 7.43
CA CYS A 127 12.06 4.43 8.19
C CYS A 127 11.76 3.80 9.56
N GLY A 128 11.92 4.59 10.63
CA GLY A 128 11.37 4.32 11.95
C GLY A 128 9.94 4.86 12.07
N CYS A 129 9.16 4.33 13.02
CA CYS A 129 7.79 4.77 13.27
C CYS A 129 6.97 4.89 11.99
N VAL A 130 7.08 3.89 11.10
CA VAL A 130 6.40 3.81 9.79
C VAL A 130 6.95 4.76 8.71
N PHE A 131 7.32 6.00 9.02
CA PHE A 131 7.56 7.04 8.02
C PHE A 131 8.73 8.00 8.31
N ARG A 132 9.37 7.95 9.49
CA ARG A 132 10.46 8.86 9.82
C ARG A 132 11.78 8.30 9.30
N SER A 133 12.53 9.07 8.52
CA SER A 133 13.83 8.60 8.02
C SER A 133 14.80 8.32 9.18
N LEU A 134 15.54 7.21 9.07
CA LEU A 134 16.65 6.88 9.97
C LEU A 134 17.96 7.56 9.58
N ASP A 135 18.02 8.11 8.36
CA ASP A 135 19.21 8.73 7.78
C ASP A 135 19.23 10.24 7.96
N GLU A 136 18.05 10.84 8.04
CA GLU A 136 17.87 12.28 8.15
C GLU A 136 16.76 12.56 9.18
N PRO A 137 17.08 13.11 10.37
CA PRO A 137 16.17 13.15 11.52
C PRO A 137 14.92 14.02 11.32
N ASP A 138 14.97 14.98 10.39
CA ASP A 138 13.91 15.92 10.04
C ASP A 138 13.20 15.57 8.71
N LEU A 139 13.44 14.36 8.18
CA LEU A 139 12.86 13.88 6.93
C LEU A 139 11.81 12.79 7.18
N TYR A 140 10.70 12.86 6.44
CA TYR A 140 9.58 11.93 6.55
C TYR A 140 9.12 11.44 5.17
N PHE A 141 8.82 10.15 5.06
CA PHE A 141 8.36 9.46 3.86
C PHE A 141 6.97 8.85 4.09
N PRO A 142 5.88 9.60 3.89
CA PRO A 142 4.52 9.14 4.17
C PRO A 142 3.98 8.13 3.13
N ALA A 143 4.78 7.69 2.15
CA ALA A 143 4.31 6.77 1.10
C ALA A 143 4.68 5.29 1.36
N VAL A 144 5.37 4.97 2.45
CA VAL A 144 6.01 3.64 2.63
C VAL A 144 5.29 2.72 3.62
N GLY A 145 4.37 3.26 4.42
CA GLY A 145 3.83 2.59 5.60
C GLY A 145 2.60 1.71 5.41
N LEU A 146 1.83 1.93 4.34
CA LEU A 146 0.54 1.29 4.12
C LEU A 146 0.71 -0.04 3.38
N GLU A 147 0.06 -1.10 3.88
CA GLU A 147 -0.09 -2.34 3.11
C GLU A 147 -0.91 -2.16 1.83
N GLY A 148 -0.85 -3.13 0.90
CA GLY A 148 -1.41 -2.99 -0.45
C GLY A 148 -2.93 -2.74 -0.53
N TYR A 149 -3.65 -2.82 0.59
CA TYR A 149 -5.10 -2.72 0.67
C TYR A 149 -5.54 -1.59 1.61
N GLY A 150 -5.59 -0.36 1.08
CA GLY A 150 -6.12 0.76 1.83
C GLY A 150 -6.34 2.02 1.01
N ALA A 151 -7.00 3.00 1.62
CA ALA A 151 -7.13 4.34 1.07
C ALA A 151 -5.86 5.16 1.32
N THR A 152 -5.13 5.52 0.26
CA THR A 152 -3.92 6.35 0.35
C THR A 152 -4.18 7.69 1.06
N SER A 153 -5.36 8.28 0.87
CA SER A 153 -5.77 9.53 1.53
C SER A 153 -5.83 9.41 3.05
N TRP A 154 -6.34 8.29 3.57
CA TRP A 154 -6.36 8.03 5.02
C TRP A 154 -4.96 7.86 5.58
N ASN A 155 -4.13 7.11 4.88
CA ASN A 155 -2.74 6.89 5.27
C ASN A 155 -2.00 8.24 5.42
N PHE A 156 -2.13 9.13 4.44
CA PHE A 156 -1.56 10.47 4.52
C PHE A 156 -2.17 11.30 5.66
N ALA A 157 -3.49 11.29 5.84
CA ALA A 157 -4.13 12.04 6.92
C ALA A 157 -3.68 11.57 8.32
N ILE A 158 -3.59 10.25 8.51
CA ILE A 158 -3.16 9.63 9.78
C ILE A 158 -1.69 9.98 10.06
N MET A 159 -0.79 9.72 9.11
CA MET A 159 0.65 9.97 9.33
C MET A 159 0.98 11.46 9.42
N ALA A 160 0.33 12.33 8.64
CA ALA A 160 0.56 13.77 8.70
C ALA A 160 0.29 14.33 10.10
N ARG A 161 -0.69 13.79 10.83
CA ARG A 161 -0.97 14.21 12.22
C ARG A 161 0.22 13.91 13.13
N SER A 162 0.79 12.70 13.06
CA SER A 162 1.97 12.37 13.86
C SER A 162 3.26 13.05 13.41
N VAL A 163 3.43 13.28 12.11
CA VAL A 163 4.54 14.10 11.60
C VAL A 163 4.46 15.51 12.20
N MET A 164 3.29 16.15 12.13
CA MET A 164 3.11 17.50 12.68
C MET A 164 3.24 17.52 14.21
N SER A 165 2.69 16.53 14.91
CA SER A 165 2.84 16.38 16.37
C SER A 165 4.31 16.27 16.76
N HIS A 166 5.10 15.47 16.03
CA HIS A 166 6.54 15.34 16.27
C HIS A 166 7.30 16.64 15.97
N ILE A 167 7.01 17.32 14.86
CA ILE A 167 7.60 18.63 14.53
C ILE A 167 7.31 19.67 15.63
N CYS A 168 6.11 19.63 16.21
CA CYS A 168 5.72 20.50 17.34
C CYS A 168 6.28 20.05 18.70
N GLY A 169 7.05 18.96 18.75
CA GLY A 169 7.60 18.41 20.00
C GLY A 169 6.58 17.72 20.91
N GLN A 170 5.42 17.33 20.37
CA GLN A 170 4.31 16.71 21.11
C GLN A 170 4.30 15.18 21.02
N ALA A 171 4.92 14.61 19.99
CA ALA A 171 5.08 13.17 19.82
C ALA A 171 6.56 12.75 19.91
N GLN A 172 6.79 11.52 20.35
CA GLN A 172 8.10 10.87 20.28
C GLN A 172 7.98 9.66 19.35
N LEU A 173 8.54 9.78 18.15
CA LEU A 173 8.47 8.74 17.13
C LEU A 173 9.63 7.75 17.31
N ASP A 174 9.30 6.46 17.40
CA ASP A 174 10.26 5.36 17.47
C ASP A 174 11.24 5.37 16.27
N LEU A 175 12.46 4.92 16.51
CA LEU A 175 13.49 4.75 15.46
C LEU A 175 13.65 3.29 15.02
N GLU A 176 12.88 2.37 15.58
CA GLU A 176 12.91 0.96 15.14
C GLU A 176 12.06 0.81 13.85
N PRO A 177 12.64 0.28 12.75
CA PRO A 177 11.85 -0.08 11.59
C PRO A 177 10.84 -1.17 11.95
N LEU A 178 9.61 -1.01 11.47
CA LEU A 178 8.63 -2.08 11.61
C LEU A 178 8.96 -3.25 10.68
N PRO A 179 8.75 -4.50 11.11
CA PRO A 179 9.04 -5.69 10.30
C PRO A 179 8.12 -5.85 9.10
N TYR A 180 6.97 -5.15 9.08
CA TYR A 180 5.99 -5.19 8.00
C TYR A 180 5.16 -3.89 7.95
N ARG A 181 4.46 -3.69 6.83
CA ARG A 181 3.56 -2.56 6.61
C ARG A 181 2.25 -2.73 7.38
N LEU A 182 1.67 -1.64 7.85
CA LEU A 182 0.46 -1.66 8.65
C LEU A 182 -0.77 -1.36 7.79
N ASN A 183 -1.91 -1.95 8.12
CA ASN A 183 -3.20 -1.44 7.65
C ASN A 183 -3.61 -0.19 8.46
N HIS A 184 -4.67 0.50 8.05
CA HIS A 184 -5.12 1.74 8.70
C HIS A 184 -5.37 1.60 10.20
N LEU A 185 -6.00 0.49 10.63
CA LEU A 185 -6.36 0.29 12.03
C LEU A 185 -5.14 -0.07 12.88
N GLU A 186 -4.26 -0.91 12.34
CA GLU A 186 -2.97 -1.20 12.97
C GLU A 186 -2.12 0.07 13.11
N MET A 187 -2.10 0.92 12.09
CA MET A 187 -1.38 2.18 12.10
C MET A 187 -1.91 3.12 13.17
N VAL A 188 -3.23 3.29 13.26
CA VAL A 188 -3.85 4.14 14.30
C VAL A 188 -3.58 3.60 15.70
N ARG A 189 -3.69 2.28 15.92
CA ARG A 189 -3.36 1.65 17.21
C ARG A 189 -1.88 1.79 17.57
N TYR A 190 -0.99 1.70 16.57
CA TYR A 190 0.44 1.90 16.75
C TYR A 190 0.72 3.35 17.14
N LEU A 191 0.20 4.32 16.38
CA LEU A 191 0.39 5.75 16.62
C LEU A 191 -0.26 6.23 17.92
N ALA A 192 -1.36 5.64 18.36
CA ALA A 192 -1.94 5.93 19.67
C ALA A 192 -0.97 5.69 20.85
N ARG A 193 0.03 4.81 20.68
CA ARG A 193 1.05 4.56 21.72
C ARG A 193 2.19 5.58 21.68
N VAL A 194 2.63 5.99 20.49
CA VAL A 194 3.82 6.85 20.29
C VAL A 194 3.49 8.34 20.12
N ASP A 195 2.22 8.64 19.81
CA ASP A 195 1.65 9.97 19.66
C ASP A 195 0.24 10.05 20.31
N PRO A 196 0.16 9.91 21.65
CA PRO A 196 -1.10 10.04 22.36
C PRO A 196 -1.70 11.45 22.27
N ALA A 197 -0.90 12.49 21.93
CA ALA A 197 -1.42 13.84 21.73
C ALA A 197 -2.39 13.91 20.53
N SER A 198 -2.08 13.22 19.43
CA SER A 198 -2.95 13.19 18.25
C SER A 198 -4.05 12.13 18.33
N PHE A 199 -3.85 11.04 19.07
CA PHE A 199 -4.69 9.84 19.00
C PHE A 199 -5.25 9.36 20.34
N GLY A 200 -4.89 9.99 21.47
CA GLY A 200 -5.28 9.53 22.81
C GLY A 200 -6.61 10.07 23.35
N GLY A 201 -7.18 11.12 22.74
CA GLY A 201 -8.42 11.76 23.21
C GLY A 201 -9.72 11.12 22.71
N VAL A 202 -9.68 10.39 21.60
CA VAL A 202 -10.79 9.63 21.02
C VAL A 202 -10.28 8.22 20.74
N ASP A 203 -11.13 7.20 20.89
CA ASP A 203 -10.81 5.86 20.40
C ASP A 203 -10.69 5.91 18.86
N ALA A 204 -9.48 6.25 18.41
CA ALA A 204 -9.19 6.47 17.00
C ALA A 204 -9.34 5.17 16.20
N ASP A 205 -9.11 4.01 16.82
CA ASP A 205 -9.42 2.71 16.21
C ASP A 205 -10.92 2.58 15.96
N ALA A 206 -11.75 2.88 16.95
CA ALA A 206 -13.20 2.85 16.80
C ALA A 206 -13.69 3.85 15.74
N CYS A 207 -13.12 5.06 15.69
CA CYS A 207 -13.45 6.06 14.67
C CYS A 207 -13.15 5.55 13.25
N CYS A 208 -11.91 5.10 13.01
CA CYS A 208 -11.51 4.54 11.72
C CYS A 208 -12.32 3.29 11.36
N ARG A 209 -12.65 2.44 12.33
CA ARG A 209 -13.49 1.25 12.13
C ARG A 209 -14.91 1.63 11.74
N ALA A 210 -15.52 2.60 12.43
CA ALA A 210 -16.87 3.07 12.15
C ALA A 210 -16.97 3.67 10.73
N LEU A 211 -16.00 4.51 10.34
CA LEU A 211 -15.94 5.05 8.98
C LEU A 211 -15.69 3.94 7.94
N GLY A 212 -14.80 3.00 8.23
CA GLY A 212 -14.47 1.88 7.34
C GLY A 212 -15.66 0.96 7.06
N LEU A 213 -16.48 0.68 8.08
CA LEU A 213 -17.66 -0.18 7.98
C LEU A 213 -18.92 0.56 7.51
N GLY A 214 -19.04 1.85 7.84
CA GLY A 214 -20.23 2.66 7.59
C GLY A 214 -20.25 3.39 6.25
N THR A 215 -19.10 3.59 5.60
CA THR A 215 -19.04 4.30 4.31
C THR A 215 -19.63 3.45 3.18
N PRO A 216 -20.65 3.92 2.43
CA PRO A 216 -21.20 3.21 1.27
C PRO A 216 -20.18 2.87 0.18
N ASP A 217 -20.34 1.75 -0.51
CA ASP A 217 -19.35 1.18 -1.47
C ASP A 217 -19.01 2.07 -2.67
N ASP A 218 -19.92 2.96 -3.02
CA ASP A 218 -19.87 3.91 -4.13
C ASP A 218 -19.33 5.30 -3.74
N GLN A 219 -19.02 5.53 -2.46
CA GLN A 219 -18.51 6.82 -1.97
C GLN A 219 -17.01 6.76 -1.64
N PRO A 220 -16.27 7.88 -1.72
CA PRO A 220 -14.93 7.93 -1.16
C PRO A 220 -14.99 7.80 0.37
N TYR A 221 -13.96 7.21 0.99
CA TYR A 221 -13.86 7.23 2.45
C TYR A 221 -13.71 8.68 2.94
N PRO A 222 -14.53 9.14 3.90
CA PRO A 222 -14.36 10.46 4.52
C PRO A 222 -13.03 10.50 5.28
N LEU A 223 -12.37 11.66 5.35
CA LEU A 223 -11.14 11.77 6.14
C LEU A 223 -11.44 11.51 7.63
N PRO A 224 -10.61 10.75 8.34
CA PRO A 224 -10.85 10.46 9.74
C PRO A 224 -10.65 11.74 10.57
N GLU A 225 -11.74 12.29 11.08
CA GLU A 225 -11.75 13.36 12.10
C GLU A 225 -11.44 12.73 13.47
N VAL A 226 -10.20 12.31 13.66
CA VAL A 226 -9.72 12.03 15.01
C VAL A 226 -9.58 13.40 15.69
N ALA A 227 -10.19 13.60 16.86
CA ALA A 227 -10.31 14.93 17.48
C ALA A 227 -8.96 15.67 17.51
N ALA A 228 -9.01 16.99 17.24
CA ALA A 228 -7.83 17.84 17.37
C ALA A 228 -7.31 17.81 18.82
N PRO A 229 -5.99 17.94 19.03
CA PRO A 229 -5.46 18.09 20.37
C PRO A 229 -6.13 19.30 21.04
N ALA A 230 -6.45 19.16 22.34
CA ALA A 230 -6.87 20.30 23.14
C ALA A 230 -5.81 21.40 22.99
N GLN A 231 -6.23 22.60 22.60
CA GLN A 231 -5.31 23.72 22.43
C GLN A 231 -4.52 23.91 23.72
N VAL A 232 -3.20 23.71 23.66
CA VAL A 232 -2.31 24.09 24.76
C VAL A 232 -2.33 25.61 24.79
N ALA A 233 -2.93 26.19 25.83
CA ALA A 233 -2.89 27.62 26.05
C ALA A 233 -1.42 28.05 26.16
N VAL A 234 -0.94 28.78 25.16
CA VAL A 234 0.37 29.44 25.23
C VAL A 234 0.20 30.59 26.22
N SER A 235 0.57 30.35 27.48
CA SER A 235 0.73 31.41 28.47
C SER A 235 1.95 32.23 28.06
N GLY A 236 1.72 33.47 27.64
CA GLY A 236 2.75 34.48 27.40
C GLY A 236 3.34 35.07 28.67
#